data_AF-A0A959NGE4-F1
#
_entry.id   AF-A0A959NGE4-F1
#
_cell.length_a   1.000
_cell.length_b   1.000
_cell.length_c   1.000
_cell.angle_alpha   90.00
_cell.angle_beta   90.00
_cell.angle_gamma   90.00
#
_symmetry.space_group_name_H-M   'P 1'
#
loop_
_entity.id
_entity.type
_entity.pdbx_description
1 polymer ?
#
loop_
_entity_poly.entity_id
_entity_poly.type
_entity_poly.pdbx_seq_one_letter_code
_entity_poly.pdbx_strand_id
1 'polypeptide(L)'
;QSSNKAKMQSMYDAIKAAGIRHPDIVMAQCIQETGWLNCKRCCLRYNNLFGFYIKGNKCKKFASKEDCIAYYKRWQDQRYPKWRKKFPKANYYHFLKYVHYATGDKYTREIKPKVSWVRKNLKL
;
A
#
# COMPACT_ATOMS: atom_id res chain seq x y z
N GLN A 1 -4.49 23.26 -6.50
CA GLN A 1 -5.14 22.01 -6.02
C GLN A 1 -5.14 20.87 -7.06
N SER A 2 -4.92 21.11 -8.37
CA SER A 2 -4.86 20.05 -9.40
C SER A 2 -3.62 19.14 -9.33
N SER A 3 -2.46 19.68 -8.92
CA SER A 3 -1.17 18.97 -8.89
C SER A 3 -1.15 17.72 -7.98
N ASN A 4 -1.79 17.77 -6.80
CA ASN A 4 -1.80 16.62 -5.89
C ASN A 4 -2.62 15.45 -6.42
N LYS A 5 -3.75 15.70 -7.11
CA LYS A 5 -4.58 14.64 -7.68
C LYS A 5 -3.87 13.95 -8.85
N ALA A 6 -3.18 14.71 -9.70
CA ALA A 6 -2.37 14.15 -10.79
C ALA A 6 -1.26 13.25 -10.24
N LYS A 7 -0.52 13.71 -9.22
CA LYS A 7 0.51 12.91 -8.54
C LYS A 7 -0.04 11.61 -7.93
N MET A 8 -1.23 11.67 -7.32
CA MET A 8 -1.92 10.48 -6.80
C MET A 8 -2.34 9.52 -7.90
N GLN A 9 -2.86 10.05 -9.02
CA GLN A 9 -3.22 9.24 -10.18
C GLN A 9 -1.99 8.53 -10.76
N SER A 10 -0.87 9.23 -10.97
CA SER A 10 0.36 8.60 -11.46
C SER A 10 0.88 7.51 -10.52
N MET A 11 0.79 7.71 -9.20
CA MET A 11 1.15 6.67 -8.23
C MET A 11 0.20 5.46 -8.32
N TYR A 12 -1.10 5.70 -8.47
CA TYR A 12 -2.09 4.66 -8.62
C TYR A 12 -1.88 3.85 -9.90
N ASP A 13 -1.58 4.53 -11.00
CA ASP A 13 -1.28 3.89 -12.28
C ASP A 13 0.00 3.05 -12.21
N ALA A 14 1.04 3.51 -11.49
CA ALA A 14 2.24 2.71 -11.24
C ALA A 14 1.96 1.43 -10.43
N ILE A 15 1.10 1.52 -9.40
CA ILE A 15 0.66 0.35 -8.61
C ILE A 15 -0.11 -0.64 -9.49
N LYS A 16 -1.01 -0.15 -10.36
CA LYS A 16 -1.77 -0.97 -11.31
C LYS A 16 -0.83 -1.63 -12.33
N ALA A 17 0.06 -0.86 -12.95
CA ALA A 17 1.01 -1.34 -13.95
C ALA A 17 1.94 -2.42 -13.41
N ALA A 18 2.27 -2.40 -12.11
CA ALA A 18 3.04 -3.44 -11.45
C ALA A 18 2.26 -4.75 -11.21
N GLY A 19 0.98 -4.83 -11.57
CA GLY A 19 0.15 -6.04 -11.39
C GLY A 19 -0.10 -6.38 -9.92
N ILE A 20 -0.11 -5.37 -9.04
CA ILE A 20 -0.42 -5.54 -7.62
C ILE A 20 -1.93 -5.76 -7.46
N ARG A 21 -2.31 -6.81 -6.73
CA ARG A 21 -3.72 -7.12 -6.43
C ARG A 21 -4.30 -6.09 -5.47
N HIS A 22 -5.58 -5.76 -5.66
CA HIS A 22 -6.32 -4.76 -4.87
C HIS A 22 -5.62 -3.39 -4.85
N PRO A 23 -5.33 -2.81 -6.04
CA PRO A 23 -4.52 -1.59 -6.16
C PRO A 23 -5.17 -0.41 -5.43
N ASP A 24 -6.50 -0.38 -5.32
CA ASP A 24 -7.28 0.61 -4.58
C ASP A 24 -6.96 0.58 -3.08
N ILE A 25 -6.88 -0.63 -2.50
CA ILE A 25 -6.46 -0.82 -1.11
C ILE A 25 -4.99 -0.44 -0.97
N VAL A 26 -4.11 -0.90 -1.86
CA VAL A 26 -2.66 -0.61 -1.78
C VAL A 26 -2.37 0.89 -1.92
N MET A 27 -3.12 1.60 -2.75
CA MET A 27 -3.02 3.06 -2.85
C MET A 27 -3.47 3.76 -1.56
N ALA A 28 -4.53 3.25 -0.92
CA ALA A 28 -4.95 3.76 0.38
C ALA A 28 -3.88 3.52 1.48
N GLN A 29 -3.16 2.40 1.42
CA GLN A 29 -1.97 2.16 2.27
C GLN A 29 -0.92 3.23 2.00
N CYS A 30 -0.61 3.49 0.72
CA CYS A 30 0.34 4.53 0.36
C CYS A 30 -0.05 5.89 0.92
N ILE A 31 -1.33 6.29 0.80
CA ILE A 31 -1.83 7.55 1.35
C ILE A 31 -1.65 7.61 2.88
N GLN A 32 -1.95 6.51 3.59
CA GLN A 32 -1.78 6.42 5.05
C GLN A 32 -0.31 6.60 5.45
N GLU A 33 0.60 5.83 4.85
CA GLU A 33 2.02 5.78 5.26
C GLU A 33 2.79 7.05 4.88
N THR A 34 2.33 7.75 3.85
CA THR A 34 3.02 8.92 3.29
C THR A 34 2.36 10.24 3.65
N GLY A 35 1.24 10.23 4.39
CA GLY A 35 0.45 11.43 4.66
C GLY A 35 0.07 12.13 3.36
N TRP A 36 -0.65 11.42 2.49
CA TRP A 36 -1.07 11.92 1.17
C TRP A 36 0.11 12.32 0.24
N LEU A 37 1.18 11.53 0.20
CA LEU A 37 2.41 11.80 -0.56
C LEU A 37 3.13 13.12 -0.22
N ASN A 38 2.87 13.68 0.97
CA ASN A 38 3.39 14.97 1.41
C ASN A 38 4.30 14.90 2.64
N CYS A 39 4.33 13.78 3.36
CA CYS A 39 5.11 13.69 4.59
C CYS A 39 6.61 13.59 4.33
N LYS A 40 7.35 14.67 4.60
CA LYS A 40 8.82 14.70 4.49
C LYS A 40 9.57 14.04 5.66
N ARG A 41 8.91 13.85 6.81
CA ARG A 41 9.51 13.25 8.03
C ARG A 41 9.16 11.77 8.24
N CYS A 42 8.32 11.19 7.37
CA CYS A 42 7.89 9.78 7.44
C CYS A 42 8.84 8.87 6.65
N CYS A 43 8.54 7.55 6.60
CA CYS A 43 9.30 6.59 5.79
C CYS A 43 9.35 6.95 4.29
N LEU A 44 8.48 7.85 3.80
CA LEU A 44 8.53 8.41 2.45
C LEU A 44 9.91 8.99 2.07
N ARG A 45 10.65 9.56 3.04
CA ARG A 45 12.03 10.06 2.81
C ARG A 45 13.03 8.98 2.38
N TYR A 46 12.66 7.71 2.55
CA TYR A 46 13.44 6.54 2.17
C TYR A 46 12.81 5.80 0.98
N ASN A 47 11.97 6.49 0.20
CA ASN A 47 11.16 5.91 -0.89
C ASN A 47 10.28 4.73 -0.44
N ASN A 48 9.98 4.64 0.85
CA ASN A 48 9.14 3.57 1.38
C ASN A 48 7.69 4.02 1.41
N LEU A 49 6.98 3.65 0.34
CA LEU A 49 5.59 4.01 0.10
C LEU A 49 4.61 3.26 0.98
N PHE A 50 5.01 2.11 1.53
CA PHE A 50 4.10 1.13 2.12
C PHE A 50 4.43 0.80 3.59
N GLY A 51 5.35 1.53 4.21
CA GLY A 51 5.65 1.38 5.64
C GLY A 51 6.33 0.04 5.98
N PHE A 52 7.12 -0.55 5.07
CA PHE A 52 7.87 -1.76 5.38
C PHE A 52 8.97 -1.50 6.41
N TYR A 53 9.07 -2.34 7.44
CA TYR A 53 10.11 -2.26 8.45
C TYR A 53 11.15 -3.39 8.29
N ILE A 54 12.38 -3.13 8.72
CA ILE A 54 13.46 -4.12 8.89
C ILE A 54 13.74 -4.33 10.39
N LYS A 55 14.65 -5.27 10.71
CA LYS A 55 15.05 -5.58 12.09
C LYS A 55 15.37 -4.31 12.88
N GLY A 56 14.83 -4.23 14.10
CA GLY A 56 15.00 -3.07 14.98
C GLY A 56 14.07 -1.89 14.67
N ASN A 57 12.88 -2.14 14.10
CA ASN A 57 11.84 -1.13 13.83
C ASN A 57 12.31 0.05 12.96
N LYS A 58 13.29 -0.18 12.08
CA LYS A 58 13.76 0.84 11.13
C LYS A 58 12.95 0.76 9.83
N CYS A 59 12.54 1.90 9.28
CA CYS A 59 11.95 1.93 7.94
C CYS A 59 12.92 1.25 6.95
N LYS A 60 12.42 0.31 6.15
CA LYS A 60 13.16 -0.20 5.00
C LYS A 60 13.43 0.96 4.04
N LYS A 61 14.66 1.06 3.54
CA LYS A 61 15.04 2.04 2.52
C LYS A 61 14.98 1.41 1.13
N PHE A 62 14.51 2.18 0.16
CA PHE A 62 14.47 1.81 -1.25
C PHE A 62 15.25 2.85 -2.07
N ALA A 63 15.95 2.41 -3.12
CA ALA A 63 16.69 3.33 -3.99
C ALA A 63 15.72 4.24 -4.75
N SER A 64 14.59 3.70 -5.18
CA SER A 64 13.51 4.43 -5.86
C SER A 64 12.11 4.05 -5.34
N LYS A 65 11.08 4.79 -5.77
CA LYS A 65 9.68 4.46 -5.45
C LYS A 65 9.24 3.20 -6.21
N GLU A 66 9.75 3.06 -7.41
CA GLU A 66 9.57 1.93 -8.33
C GLU A 66 10.10 0.64 -7.68
N ASP A 67 11.25 0.70 -7.00
CA ASP A 67 11.77 -0.43 -6.22
C ASP A 67 10.86 -0.82 -5.06
N CYS A 68 10.23 0.17 -4.41
CA CYS A 68 9.27 -0.08 -3.34
C CYS A 68 8.00 -0.77 -3.87
N ILE A 69 7.50 -0.34 -5.03
CA ILE A 69 6.37 -0.97 -5.73
C ILE A 69 6.72 -2.40 -6.15
N ALA A 70 7.86 -2.60 -6.79
CA ALA A 70 8.34 -3.93 -7.18
C ALA A 70 8.54 -4.85 -5.97
N TYR A 71 9.01 -4.30 -4.84
CA TYR A 71 9.11 -5.03 -3.59
C TYR A 71 7.76 -5.44 -3.04
N TYR A 72 6.76 -4.54 -3.01
CA TYR A 72 5.40 -4.89 -2.57
C TYR A 72 4.82 -6.00 -3.44
N LYS A 73 4.97 -5.90 -4.76
CA LYS A 73 4.51 -6.92 -5.71
C LYS A 73 5.11 -8.30 -5.40
N ARG A 74 6.44 -8.40 -5.29
CA ARG A 74 7.13 -9.65 -4.91
C ARG A 74 6.67 -10.17 -3.55
N TRP A 75 6.55 -9.28 -2.56
CA TRP A 75 6.06 -9.62 -1.23
C TRP A 75 4.65 -10.21 -1.25
N GLN A 76 3.77 -9.62 -2.08
CA GLN A 76 2.39 -10.06 -2.28
C GLN A 76 2.35 -11.41 -3.01
N ASP A 77 3.09 -11.58 -4.10
CA ASP A 77 3.09 -12.81 -4.90
C ASP A 77 3.57 -14.04 -4.11
N GLN A 78 4.52 -13.86 -3.19
CA GLN A 78 5.02 -14.92 -2.32
C GLN A 78 3.98 -15.39 -1.27
N ARG A 79 3.05 -14.52 -0.87
CA ARG A 79 2.17 -14.75 0.30
C ARG A 79 0.72 -14.96 -0.10
N TYR A 80 0.26 -14.22 -1.10
CA TYR A 80 -1.14 -14.17 -1.51
C TYR A 80 -1.67 -15.54 -1.97
N PRO A 81 -0.96 -16.34 -2.79
CA PRO A 81 -1.47 -17.65 -3.23
C PRO A 81 -1.68 -18.62 -2.06
N LYS A 82 -0.72 -18.69 -1.13
CA LYS A 82 -0.79 -19.55 0.06
C LYS A 82 -1.97 -19.15 0.95
N TRP A 83 -2.13 -17.86 1.20
CA TRP A 83 -3.28 -17.33 1.94
C TRP A 83 -4.60 -17.62 1.21
N ARG A 84 -4.68 -17.36 -0.10
CA ARG A 84 -5.91 -17.52 -0.89
C ARG A 84 -6.38 -18.97 -0.94
N LYS A 85 -5.44 -19.93 -1.01
CA LYS A 85 -5.73 -21.37 -0.91
C LYS A 85 -6.35 -21.73 0.44
N LYS A 86 -5.84 -21.17 1.54
CA LYS A 86 -6.34 -21.42 2.90
C LYS A 86 -7.66 -20.69 3.19
N PHE A 87 -7.87 -19.51 2.60
CA PHE A 87 -9.02 -18.64 2.86
C PHE A 87 -9.70 -18.16 1.56
N PRO A 88 -10.33 -19.07 0.79
CA PRO A 88 -10.85 -18.76 -0.55
C PRO A 88 -12.01 -17.76 -0.56
N LYS A 89 -12.74 -17.60 0.54
CA LYS A 89 -13.85 -16.65 0.66
C LYS A 89 -13.48 -15.36 1.40
N ALA A 90 -12.27 -15.27 1.94
CA ALA A 90 -11.84 -14.10 2.71
C ALA A 90 -11.49 -12.91 1.80
N ASN A 91 -11.68 -11.70 2.33
CA ASN A 91 -11.35 -10.44 1.65
C ASN A 91 -9.88 -10.04 1.86
N TYR A 92 -9.43 -9.02 1.13
CA TYR A 92 -8.03 -8.58 1.19
C TYR A 92 -7.61 -7.99 2.55
N TYR A 93 -8.52 -7.46 3.36
CA TYR A 93 -8.18 -7.02 4.72
C TYR A 93 -7.80 -8.20 5.61
N HIS A 94 -8.47 -9.34 5.44
CA HIS A 94 -8.06 -10.57 6.10
C HIS A 94 -6.66 -11.02 5.63
N PHE A 95 -6.32 -10.86 4.35
CA PHE A 95 -4.95 -11.13 3.88
C PHE A 95 -3.93 -10.27 4.63
N LEU A 96 -4.15 -8.96 4.73
CA LEU A 96 -3.25 -8.03 5.42
C LEU A 96 -3.07 -8.38 6.91
N LYS A 97 -4.15 -8.80 7.59
CA LYS A 97 -4.10 -9.29 8.97
C LYS A 97 -3.31 -10.60 9.08
N TYR A 98 -3.56 -11.54 8.17
CA TYR A 98 -2.92 -12.86 8.16
C TYR A 98 -1.40 -12.79 7.97
N VAL A 99 -0.90 -11.87 7.15
CA VAL A 99 0.54 -11.68 6.91
C VAL A 99 1.18 -10.70 7.89
N HIS A 100 0.44 -10.29 8.94
CA HIS A 100 0.88 -9.31 9.94
C HIS A 100 1.36 -7.98 9.33
N TYR A 101 0.82 -7.60 8.17
CA TYR A 101 1.11 -6.30 7.57
C TYR A 101 0.59 -5.18 8.47
N ALA A 102 -0.65 -5.36 8.96
CA ALA A 102 -1.25 -4.52 9.97
C ALA A 102 -2.13 -5.38 10.88
N THR A 103 -1.77 -5.42 12.16
CA THR A 103 -2.38 -6.32 13.15
C THR A 103 -3.52 -5.69 13.94
N GLY A 104 -3.62 -4.35 13.95
CA GLY A 104 -4.62 -3.63 14.73
C GLY A 104 -5.89 -3.29 13.96
N ASP A 105 -7.05 -3.46 14.61
CA ASP A 105 -8.35 -3.06 14.05
C ASP A 105 -8.42 -1.56 13.71
N LYS A 106 -7.61 -0.75 14.39
CA LYS A 106 -7.38 0.68 14.09
C LYS A 106 -6.93 0.89 12.65
N TYR A 107 -6.02 0.07 12.13
CA TYR A 107 -5.50 0.23 10.77
C TYR A 107 -6.60 0.05 9.72
N THR A 108 -7.40 -0.99 9.87
CA THR A 108 -8.54 -1.26 8.97
C THR A 108 -9.57 -0.13 9.02
N ARG A 109 -9.79 0.48 10.20
CA ARG A 109 -10.68 1.64 10.34
C ARG A 109 -10.14 2.89 9.64
N GLU A 110 -8.82 3.13 9.70
CA GLU A 110 -8.18 4.30 9.09
C GLU A 110 -8.03 4.20 7.57
N ILE A 111 -7.86 3.00 7.04
CA ILE A 111 -7.67 2.78 5.60
C ILE A 111 -8.99 2.82 4.82
N LYS A 112 -10.10 2.32 5.39
CA LYS A 112 -11.40 2.23 4.70
C LYS A 112 -11.87 3.58 4.09
N PRO A 113 -11.85 4.72 4.82
CA PRO A 113 -12.18 6.02 4.24
C PRO A 113 -11.28 6.41 3.06
N LYS A 114 -9.99 6.06 3.13
CA LYS A 114 -9.02 6.32 2.05
C LYS A 114 -9.29 5.46 0.83
N VAL A 115 -9.70 4.19 1.02
CA VAL A 115 -10.14 3.33 -0.09
C VAL A 115 -11.37 3.91 -0.79
N SER A 116 -12.37 4.36 -0.03
CA SER A 116 -13.54 5.04 -0.60
C SER A 116 -13.14 6.30 -1.38
N TRP A 117 -12.20 7.09 -0.85
CA TRP A 117 -11.66 8.25 -1.55
C TRP A 117 -10.95 7.85 -2.86
N VAL A 118 -10.08 6.83 -2.83
CA VAL A 118 -9.35 6.33 -4.02
C VAL A 118 -10.33 5.91 -5.09
N ARG A 119 -11.33 5.07 -4.76
CA ARG A 119 -12.34 4.58 -5.72
C ARG A 119 -13.19 5.71 -6.32
N LYS A 120 -13.45 6.77 -5.55
CA LYS A 120 -14.25 7.92 -6.00
C LYS A 120 -13.44 8.90 -6.87
N ASN A 121 -12.15 9.04 -6.59
CA ASN A 121 -11.35 10.16 -7.12
C ASN A 121 -10.29 9.76 -8.14
N LEU A 122 -9.81 8.51 -8.11
CA LEU A 122 -8.80 8.01 -9.04
C LEU A 122 -9.47 7.12 -10.08
N LYS A 123 -9.00 7.22 -11.32
CA LYS A 123 -9.54 6.43 -12.43
C LYS A 123 -9.12 4.97 -12.24
N LEU A 124 -10.12 4.10 -12.06
CA LEU A 124 -9.98 2.64 -12.04
C LEU A 124 -9.43 2.15 -13.38
#